data_AF-A0A6N7IX74-F1
#
_entry.id   AF-A0A6N7IX74-F1
#
_cell.length_a   1.000
_cell.length_b   1.000
_cell.length_c   1.000
_cell.angle_alpha   90.00
_cell.angle_beta   90.00
_cell.angle_gamma   90.00
#
_symmetry.space_group_name_H-M   'P 1'
#
loop_
_entity.id
_entity.type
_entity.pdbx_description
1 polymer ?
#
loop_
_entity_poly.entity_id
_entity_poly.type
_entity_poly.pdbx_seq_one_letter_code
_entity_poly.pdbx_strand_id
1 'polypeptide(L)'
;EQHGIHTFLLRFFKANQCSILEESAGHMTVQLTIEMDKLIMNRPFYWHWLEKTGGVPEPRQLTFITDQKKAGDTTSGEFIHFGSPRLFQIFEAVKEQGRFIRLYERVSPLTNNQIALEPWLGLNVKISYLADRKKDKLLSLGLH
;
A
#
# COMPACT_ATOMS: atom_id res chain seq x y z
N GLU A 1 20.37 2.87 -2.41
CA GLU A 1 19.36 2.71 -1.33
C GLU A 1 18.19 3.68 -1.45
N GLN A 2 18.38 5.01 -1.55
CA GLN A 2 17.24 5.96 -1.67
C GLN A 2 16.41 5.86 -2.96
N HIS A 3 17.02 5.44 -4.09
CA HIS A 3 16.27 5.20 -5.34
C HIS A 3 15.18 4.11 -5.19
N GLY A 4 15.38 3.16 -4.27
CA GLY A 4 14.40 2.14 -3.94
C GLY A 4 13.17 2.72 -3.23
N ILE A 5 13.35 3.71 -2.36
CA ILE A 5 12.25 4.37 -1.64
C ILE A 5 11.33 5.09 -2.61
N HIS A 6 11.91 5.88 -3.53
CA HIS A 6 11.11 6.64 -4.50
C HIS A 6 10.26 5.70 -5.37
N THR A 7 10.88 4.67 -5.94
CA THR A 7 10.17 3.67 -6.75
C THR A 7 9.10 2.92 -5.95
N PHE A 8 9.39 2.61 -4.68
CA PHE A 8 8.44 1.95 -3.78
C PHE A 8 7.22 2.82 -3.50
N LEU A 9 7.41 4.09 -3.12
CA LEU A 9 6.31 5.03 -2.84
C LEU A 9 5.45 5.23 -4.08
N LEU A 10 6.07 5.40 -5.25
CA LEU A 10 5.35 5.56 -6.51
C LEU A 10 4.44 4.36 -6.80
N ARG A 11 4.97 3.14 -6.64
CA ARG A 11 4.18 1.91 -6.82
C ARG A 11 3.06 1.80 -5.80
N PHE A 12 3.33 2.13 -4.55
CA PHE A 12 2.36 2.09 -3.47
C PHE A 12 1.16 3.02 -3.73
N PHE A 13 1.42 4.28 -4.07
CA PHE A 13 0.37 5.25 -4.34
C PHE A 13 -0.39 4.97 -5.63
N LYS A 14 0.29 4.49 -6.70
CA LYS A 14 -0.39 4.04 -7.93
C LYS A 14 -1.30 2.84 -7.66
N ALA A 15 -0.85 1.86 -6.87
CA ALA A 15 -1.66 0.69 -6.53
C ALA A 15 -2.90 1.06 -5.69
N ASN A 16 -2.79 2.09 -4.84
CA ASN A 16 -3.89 2.63 -4.04
C ASN A 16 -4.71 3.72 -4.76
N GLN A 17 -4.57 3.83 -6.10
CA GLN A 17 -5.35 4.76 -6.94
C GLN A 17 -5.24 6.23 -6.52
N CYS A 18 -4.13 6.61 -5.87
CA CYS A 18 -3.86 7.99 -5.54
C CYS A 18 -3.38 8.74 -6.78
N SER A 19 -3.78 10.00 -6.93
CA SER A 19 -3.38 10.83 -8.09
C SER A 19 -2.01 11.45 -7.82
N ILE A 20 -1.04 11.20 -8.68
CA ILE A 20 0.28 11.82 -8.60
C ILE A 20 0.19 13.16 -9.34
N LEU A 21 0.33 14.24 -8.60
CA LEU A 21 0.23 15.60 -9.11
C LEU A 21 1.56 16.07 -9.68
N GLU A 22 2.66 15.76 -9.01
CA GLU A 22 4.01 16.09 -9.44
C GLU A 22 4.95 14.91 -9.17
N GLU A 23 5.82 14.62 -10.12
CA GLU A 23 6.84 13.58 -10.01
C GLU A 23 8.17 14.18 -10.48
N SER A 24 9.16 14.17 -9.60
CA SER A 24 10.51 14.69 -9.86
C SER A 24 11.56 13.72 -9.31
N ALA A 25 12.79 13.83 -9.79
CA ALA A 25 13.86 12.91 -9.40
C ALA A 25 14.22 12.94 -7.90
N GLY A 26 13.78 13.96 -7.16
CA GLY A 26 14.03 14.13 -5.73
C GLY A 26 12.78 14.31 -4.86
N HIS A 27 11.58 14.47 -5.44
CA HIS A 27 10.34 14.60 -4.70
C HIS A 27 9.15 14.10 -5.49
N MET A 28 8.03 13.81 -4.82
CA MET A 28 6.75 13.53 -5.45
C MET A 28 5.62 14.16 -4.64
N THR A 29 4.60 14.63 -5.34
CA THR A 29 3.41 15.23 -4.74
C THR A 29 2.21 14.37 -5.10
N VAL A 30 1.47 13.90 -4.10
CA VAL A 30 0.38 12.93 -4.25
C VAL A 30 -0.88 13.45 -3.58
N GLN A 31 -1.98 13.42 -4.31
CA GLN A 31 -3.33 13.60 -3.77
C GLN A 31 -3.84 12.24 -3.25
N LEU A 32 -4.12 12.18 -1.96
CA LEU A 32 -4.62 10.97 -1.34
C LEU A 32 -6.09 10.71 -1.70
N THR A 33 -6.48 9.44 -1.70
CA THR A 33 -7.88 9.03 -1.67
C THR A 33 -8.43 9.13 -0.25
N ILE A 34 -9.75 9.05 -0.10
CA ILE A 34 -10.42 9.01 1.21
C ILE A 34 -9.88 7.85 2.06
N GLU A 35 -9.77 6.67 1.46
CA GLU A 35 -9.29 5.46 2.14
C GLU A 35 -7.83 5.59 2.56
N MET A 36 -6.97 6.06 1.66
CA MET A 36 -5.55 6.23 1.95
C MET A 36 -5.33 7.26 3.04
N ASP A 37 -6.07 8.37 3.01
CA ASP A 37 -5.99 9.41 4.02
C ASP A 37 -6.42 8.89 5.41
N LYS A 38 -7.53 8.15 5.51
CA LYS A 38 -7.93 7.49 6.75
C LYS A 38 -6.85 6.56 7.29
N LEU A 39 -6.15 5.86 6.39
CA LEU A 39 -5.16 4.84 6.73
C LEU A 39 -3.84 5.44 7.25
N ILE A 40 -3.31 6.49 6.62
CA ILE A 40 -1.98 7.03 6.98
C ILE A 40 -2.01 8.38 7.69
N MET A 41 -3.07 9.19 7.59
CA MET A 41 -3.04 10.56 8.13
C MET A 41 -3.32 10.68 9.63
N ASN A 42 -3.61 9.57 10.33
CA ASN A 42 -3.85 9.55 11.78
C ASN A 42 -4.85 10.64 12.25
N ARG A 43 -5.88 10.93 11.45
CA ARG A 43 -6.93 11.91 11.78
C ARG A 43 -8.32 11.26 11.97
N PRO A 44 -8.46 10.28 12.87
CA PRO A 44 -9.72 9.53 13.02
C PRO A 44 -10.90 10.41 13.45
N PHE A 45 -10.65 11.43 14.29
CA PHE A 45 -11.70 12.34 14.75
C PHE A 45 -12.28 13.23 13.64
N TYR A 46 -11.45 13.67 12.69
CA TYR A 46 -11.92 14.43 11.52
C TYR A 46 -12.90 13.59 10.70
N TRP A 47 -12.51 12.35 10.39
CA TRP A 47 -13.35 11.45 9.60
C TRP A 47 -14.63 11.06 10.33
N HIS A 48 -14.55 10.74 11.63
CA HIS A 48 -15.71 10.42 12.45
C HIS A 48 -16.71 11.58 12.53
N TRP A 49 -16.21 12.80 12.67
CA TRP A 49 -17.06 13.99 12.67
C TRP A 49 -17.69 14.24 11.29
N LEU A 50 -16.91 14.13 10.21
CA LEU A 50 -17.36 14.36 8.84
C LEU A 50 -18.46 13.36 8.41
N GLU A 51 -18.30 12.09 8.77
CA GLU A 51 -19.28 11.04 8.51
C GLU A 51 -20.60 11.29 9.24
N LYS A 52 -20.55 11.88 10.44
CA LYS A 52 -21.74 12.25 11.20
C LYS A 52 -22.45 13.48 10.65
N THR A 53 -21.70 14.44 10.12
CA THR A 53 -22.27 15.69 9.62
C THR A 53 -22.64 15.63 8.14
N GLY A 54 -22.25 14.56 7.42
CA GLY A 54 -22.49 14.44 5.98
C GLY A 54 -21.69 15.45 5.16
N GLY A 55 -20.57 15.94 5.70
CA GLY A 55 -19.72 16.92 5.03
C GLY A 55 -19.00 16.33 3.80
N VAL A 56 -18.53 17.22 2.91
CA VAL A 56 -17.76 16.82 1.72
C VAL A 56 -16.35 16.39 2.15
N PRO A 57 -15.88 15.20 1.73
CA PRO A 57 -14.56 14.71 2.07
C PRO A 57 -13.45 15.51 1.40
N GLU A 58 -12.44 15.90 2.19
CA GLU A 58 -11.24 16.59 1.72
C GLU A 58 -9.99 15.81 2.11
N PRO A 59 -9.60 14.78 1.32
CA PRO A 59 -8.35 14.07 1.50
C PRO A 59 -7.15 15.00 1.34
N ARG A 60 -6.09 14.80 2.14
CA ARG A 60 -4.92 15.67 2.09
C ARG A 60 -4.03 15.38 0.88
N GLN A 61 -3.35 16.42 0.43
CA GLN A 61 -2.22 16.34 -0.49
C GLN A 61 -0.92 16.22 0.33
N LEU A 62 -0.01 15.35 -0.09
CA LEU A 62 1.29 15.14 0.54
C LEU A 62 2.41 15.32 -0.46
N THR A 63 3.46 16.02 -0.04
CA THR A 63 4.71 16.15 -0.79
C THR A 63 5.80 15.37 -0.05
N PHE A 64 6.37 14.38 -0.71
CA PHE A 64 7.44 13.54 -0.18
C PHE A 64 8.76 13.89 -0.87
N ILE A 65 9.78 14.23 -0.09
CA ILE A 65 11.13 14.50 -0.59
C ILE A 65 11.96 13.23 -0.37
N THR A 66 12.41 12.60 -1.46
CA THR A 66 13.21 11.37 -1.43
C THR A 66 14.70 11.63 -1.60
N ASP A 67 15.09 12.78 -2.16
CA ASP A 67 16.48 13.21 -2.31
C ASP A 67 16.56 14.74 -2.18
N GLN A 68 17.07 15.23 -1.04
CA GLN A 68 17.19 16.66 -0.76
C GLN A 68 18.09 17.39 -1.77
N LYS A 69 19.13 16.74 -2.29
CA LYS A 69 20.08 17.37 -3.23
C LYS A 69 19.42 17.66 -4.58
N LYS A 70 18.40 16.86 -4.94
CA LYS A 70 17.69 16.97 -6.23
C LYS A 70 16.37 17.72 -6.12
N ALA A 71 15.77 17.80 -4.94
CA ALA A 71 14.49 18.47 -4.73
C ALA A 71 14.60 20.01 -4.74
N GLY A 72 15.81 20.55 -4.51
CA GLY A 72 16.03 22.00 -4.40
C GLY A 72 15.46 22.59 -3.11
N ASP A 73 16.04 23.71 -2.65
CA ASP A 73 15.68 24.32 -1.36
C ASP A 73 14.25 24.91 -1.31
N THR A 74 13.56 25.01 -2.45
CA THR A 74 12.23 25.63 -2.55
C THR A 74 11.07 24.64 -2.37
N THR A 75 11.36 23.33 -2.33
CA THR A 75 10.31 22.30 -2.23
C THR A 75 9.94 22.08 -0.76
N SER A 76 8.75 22.53 -0.36
CA SER A 76 8.20 22.24 0.97
C SER A 76 7.56 20.85 0.98
N GLY A 77 8.06 19.95 1.83
CA GLY A 77 7.56 18.59 1.92
C GLY A 77 8.20 17.79 3.06
N GLU A 78 7.67 16.59 3.29
CA GLU A 78 8.19 15.65 4.29
C GLU A 78 9.39 14.89 3.70
N PHE A 79 10.56 15.00 4.33
CA PHE A 79 11.72 14.21 3.91
C PHE A 79 11.59 12.76 4.33
N ILE A 80 11.60 11.85 3.36
CA ILE A 80 11.43 10.41 3.56
C ILE A 80 12.76 9.70 3.37
N HIS A 81 13.18 9.01 4.43
CA HIS A 81 14.34 8.13 4.43
C HIS A 81 14.00 6.82 5.17
N PHE A 82 14.89 5.83 5.07
CA PHE A 82 14.82 4.63 5.90
C PHE A 82 14.93 5.03 7.38
N GLY A 83 13.88 4.78 8.16
CA GLY A 83 13.76 5.22 9.54
C GLY A 83 12.74 6.35 9.76
N SER A 84 12.23 6.97 8.69
CA SER A 84 11.12 7.92 8.82
C SER A 84 9.85 7.22 9.31
N PRO A 85 9.13 7.77 10.32
CA PRO A 85 7.91 7.18 10.84
C PRO A 85 6.84 6.96 9.76
N ARG A 86 6.73 7.91 8.81
CA ARG A 86 5.82 7.84 7.68
C ARG A 86 6.07 6.66 6.77
N LEU A 87 7.33 6.37 6.45
CA LEU A 87 7.66 5.21 5.62
C LEU A 87 7.29 3.90 6.34
N PHE A 88 7.48 3.84 7.66
CA PHE A 88 7.06 2.69 8.45
C PHE A 88 5.54 2.51 8.47
N GLN A 89 4.77 3.60 8.63
CA GLN A 89 3.31 3.56 8.50
C GLN A 89 2.86 3.03 7.14
N ILE A 90 3.51 3.45 6.06
CA ILE A 90 3.24 2.95 4.71
C ILE A 90 3.58 1.45 4.61
N PHE A 91 4.69 0.99 5.19
CA PHE A 91 5.01 -0.44 5.20
C PHE A 91 3.97 -1.27 5.96
N GLU A 92 3.48 -0.80 7.10
CA GLU A 92 2.41 -1.49 7.83
C GLU A 92 1.10 -1.50 7.03
N ALA A 93 0.73 -0.37 6.41
CA ALA A 93 -0.42 -0.30 5.50
C ALA A 93 -0.32 -1.33 4.35
N VAL A 94 0.86 -1.44 3.71
CA VAL A 94 1.10 -2.45 2.67
C VAL A 94 0.93 -3.87 3.21
N LYS A 95 1.47 -4.16 4.40
CA LYS A 95 1.33 -5.48 5.01
C LYS A 95 -0.12 -5.80 5.31
N GLU A 96 -0.90 -4.85 5.83
CA GLU A 96 -2.32 -5.03 6.15
C GLU A 96 -3.18 -5.24 4.90
N GLN A 97 -2.99 -4.42 3.87
CA GLN A 97 -3.73 -4.53 2.61
C GLN A 97 -3.30 -5.76 1.80
N GLY A 98 -2.04 -6.17 1.88
CA GLY A 98 -1.46 -7.28 1.14
C GLY A 98 -1.57 -8.65 1.81
N ARG A 99 -2.33 -8.79 2.90
CA ARG A 99 -2.41 -10.05 3.67
C ARG A 99 -3.03 -11.20 2.89
N PHE A 100 -4.01 -10.91 2.04
CA PHE A 100 -4.69 -11.89 1.23
C PHE A 100 -5.09 -11.26 -0.11
N ILE A 101 -5.15 -12.09 -1.15
CA ILE A 101 -5.66 -11.68 -2.46
C ILE A 101 -6.75 -12.66 -2.87
N ARG A 102 -7.71 -12.16 -3.65
CA ARG A 102 -8.72 -12.99 -4.30
C ARG A 102 -8.53 -12.86 -5.80
N LEU A 103 -8.25 -13.98 -6.44
CA LEU A 103 -8.05 -14.08 -7.88
C LEU A 103 -9.17 -14.91 -8.48
N TYR A 104 -9.47 -14.67 -9.76
CA TYR A 104 -10.41 -15.45 -10.53
C TYR A 104 -9.73 -15.88 -11.82
N GLU A 105 -9.94 -17.13 -12.21
CA GLU A 105 -9.49 -17.59 -13.51
C GLU A 105 -10.26 -16.88 -14.62
N ARG A 106 -9.53 -16.35 -15.61
CA ARG A 106 -10.14 -15.79 -16.81
C ARG A 106 -10.34 -16.89 -17.85
N VAL A 107 -11.52 -17.49 -17.84
CA VAL A 107 -11.91 -18.48 -18.85
C VAL A 107 -12.38 -17.78 -20.13
N SER A 108 -11.92 -18.26 -21.29
CA SER A 108 -12.40 -17.84 -22.62
C SER A 108 -13.09 -19.03 -23.29
N PRO A 109 -14.39 -19.24 -23.06
CA PRO A 109 -15.05 -20.44 -23.58
C PRO A 109 -15.19 -20.34 -25.11
N LEU A 110 -14.94 -21.47 -25.79
CA LEU A 110 -15.10 -21.58 -27.25
C LEU A 110 -16.57 -21.53 -27.69
N THR A 111 -17.50 -21.74 -26.76
CA THR A 111 -18.97 -21.74 -26.93
C THR A 111 -19.60 -20.82 -25.89
N ASN A 112 -20.84 -20.37 -26.09
CA ASN A 112 -21.56 -19.48 -25.15
C ASN A 112 -22.04 -20.21 -23.86
N ASN A 113 -21.19 -21.05 -23.27
CA ASN A 113 -21.47 -21.76 -22.04
C ASN A 113 -20.90 -20.99 -20.84
N GLN A 114 -21.68 -20.95 -19.77
CA GLN A 114 -21.21 -20.50 -18.46
C GLN A 114 -20.35 -21.62 -17.85
N ILE A 115 -19.13 -21.30 -17.42
CA ILE A 115 -18.24 -22.22 -16.72
C ILE A 115 -18.34 -21.91 -15.23
N ALA A 116 -18.69 -22.92 -14.42
CA ALA A 116 -18.66 -22.78 -12.97
C ALA A 116 -17.22 -22.69 -12.47
N LEU A 117 -16.94 -21.72 -11.60
CA LEU A 117 -15.62 -21.58 -10.96
C LEU A 117 -15.60 -22.39 -9.67
N GLU A 118 -14.52 -23.15 -9.47
CA GLU A 118 -14.28 -23.88 -8.23
C GLU A 118 -13.42 -23.04 -7.27
N PRO A 119 -13.85 -22.83 -6.02
CA PRO A 119 -13.08 -22.06 -5.07
C PRO A 119 -11.84 -22.83 -4.62
N TRP A 120 -10.73 -22.13 -4.49
CA TRP A 120 -9.51 -22.64 -3.86
C TRP A 120 -9.02 -21.63 -2.84
N LEU A 121 -8.58 -22.12 -1.68
CA LEU A 121 -7.88 -21.34 -0.67
C LEU A 121 -6.38 -21.70 -0.71
N GLY A 122 -5.59 -20.80 -1.29
CA GLY A 122 -4.13 -20.88 -1.27
C GLY A 122 -3.55 -20.25 0.00
N LEU A 123 -2.66 -20.97 0.68
CA LEU A 123 -2.01 -20.53 1.92
C LEU A 123 -0.49 -20.63 1.79
N ASN A 124 0.22 -19.55 2.11
CA ASN A 124 1.67 -19.59 2.31
C ASN A 124 1.97 -19.47 3.81
N VAL A 125 2.54 -20.51 4.40
CA VAL A 125 2.70 -20.66 5.85
C VAL A 125 4.17 -20.78 6.20
N LYS A 126 4.60 -20.08 7.24
CA LYS A 126 5.90 -20.28 7.90
C LYS A 126 5.68 -21.00 9.23
N ILE A 127 6.25 -22.19 9.36
CA ILE A 127 6.29 -22.95 10.60
C ILE A 127 7.66 -22.75 11.26
N SER A 128 7.67 -22.21 12.48
CA SER A 128 8.90 -21.98 13.25
C SER A 128 8.97 -22.95 14.43
N TYR A 129 9.96 -23.84 14.43
CA TYR A 129 10.29 -24.71 15.55
C TYR A 129 11.30 -23.98 16.43
N LEU A 130 10.93 -23.73 17.70
CA LEU A 130 11.74 -23.00 18.67
C LEU A 130 12.10 -23.93 19.83
N ALA A 131 13.38 -24.22 19.96
CA ALA A 131 14.02 -24.83 21.13
C ALA A 131 15.37 -24.11 21.34
N ASP A 132 16.47 -24.81 21.58
CA ASP A 132 17.82 -24.19 21.67
C ASP A 132 18.28 -23.55 20.35
N ARG A 133 17.76 -24.03 19.22
CA ARG A 133 17.95 -23.45 17.90
C ARG A 133 16.60 -23.24 17.23
N LYS A 134 16.51 -22.17 16.44
CA LYS A 134 15.36 -21.89 15.59
C LYS A 134 15.49 -22.61 14.26
N LYS A 135 14.45 -23.35 13.86
CA LYS A 135 14.31 -23.92 12.51
C LYS A 135 13.00 -23.44 11.88
N ASP A 136 13.09 -22.78 10.74
CA ASP A 136 11.93 -22.31 9.98
C ASP A 136 11.68 -23.19 8.75
N LYS A 137 10.41 -23.54 8.51
CA LYS A 137 9.94 -24.24 7.31
C LYS A 137 8.87 -23.41 6.62
N LEU A 138 9.04 -23.14 5.34
CA LEU A 138 8.04 -22.47 4.50
C LEU A 138 7.25 -23.54 3.73
N LEU A 139 5.92 -23.43 3.72
CA LEU A 139 5.00 -24.32 3.03
C LEU A 139 4.03 -23.50 2.18
N SER A 140 3.71 -24.00 0.99
CA SER A 140 2.63 -23.51 0.14
C SER A 140 1.57 -24.61 0.06
N LEU A 141 0.36 -24.32 0.53
CA LEU A 141 -0.74 -25.27 0.68
C LEU A 141 -1.94 -24.80 -0.15
N GLY A 142 -2.68 -25.74 -0.72
CA GLY A 142 -3.96 -25.49 -1.38
C GLY A 142 -5.06 -26.30 -0.70
N LEU A 143 -6.18 -25.65 -0.40
CA LEU A 143 -7.39 -26.26 0.12
C LEU A 143 -8.50 -26.03 -0.92
N HIS A 144 -9.16 -27.11 -1.33
CA HIS A 144 -10.33 -27.11 -2.20
C HIS A 144 -11.58 -27.34 -1.36
#